data_AF-A0AAN9BAV0-F1
#
_entry.id   AF-A0AAN9BAV0-F1
#
_cell.length_a   1.000
_cell.length_b   1.000
_cell.length_c   1.000
_cell.angle_alpha   90.00
_cell.angle_beta   90.00
_cell.angle_gamma   90.00
#
_symmetry.space_group_name_H-M   'P 1'
#
loop_
_entity.id
_entity.type
_entity.pdbx_description
1 polymer ?
#
loop_
_entity_poly.entity_id
_entity_poly.type
_entity_poly.pdbx_seq_one_letter_code
_entity_poly.pdbx_strand_id
1 'polypeptide(L)'
;MGQTGHHVRYWFSVCSNIQGTTLGDGFHTFWLDWTENNIILGFDNSTVLNVPTPPGGFRNNTNLNGSHIWDNGPLNAPFDQSFYLILNVAVGGKWFAPSYINYPYKQPWTTGASDDYFQFWEGRDLWLPTWHDEDIAMKVKSVKMVQY
;
A
#
# COMPACT_ATOMS: atom_id res chain seq x y z
N MET A 1 3.44 -25.31 -20.38
CA MET A 1 3.68 -23.86 -20.59
C MET A 1 2.36 -23.13 -20.44
N GLY A 2 2.09 -22.22 -19.53
CA GLY A 2 2.69 -21.83 -18.24
C GLY A 2 1.52 -21.16 -17.50
N GLN A 3 1.24 -21.57 -16.27
CA GLN A 3 0.15 -20.96 -15.50
C GLN A 3 0.59 -19.56 -15.10
N THR A 4 -0.06 -18.54 -15.65
CA THR A 4 0.06 -17.16 -15.19
C THR A 4 -0.43 -17.12 -13.76
N GLY A 5 0.47 -16.88 -12.81
CA GLY A 5 0.12 -16.71 -11.40
C GLY A 5 -0.87 -15.55 -11.28
N HIS A 6 -2.13 -15.87 -11.04
CA HIS A 6 -3.14 -14.89 -10.71
C HIS A 6 -2.83 -14.39 -9.28
N HIS A 7 -2.07 -13.31 -9.19
CA HIS A 7 -1.90 -12.61 -7.92
C HIS A 7 -3.22 -11.93 -7.58
N VAL A 8 -3.96 -12.44 -6.60
CA VAL A 8 -4.99 -11.61 -5.97
C VAL A 8 -4.29 -10.60 -5.10
N ARG A 9 -4.58 -9.34 -5.40
CA ARG A 9 -4.07 -8.18 -4.68
C ARG A 9 -5.26 -7.50 -4.04
N TYR A 10 -5.29 -7.48 -2.73
CA TYR A 10 -6.13 -6.55 -1.99
C TYR A 10 -5.27 -5.30 -1.74
N TRP A 11 -5.74 -4.15 -2.21
CA TRP A 11 -5.06 -2.88 -1.99
C TRP A 11 -6.08 -1.87 -1.48
N PHE A 12 -5.66 -1.08 -0.51
CA PHE A 12 -6.33 0.13 -0.11
C PHE A 12 -5.27 1.23 -0.05
N SER A 13 -5.66 2.45 -0.40
CA SER A 13 -4.80 3.62 -0.22
C SER A 13 -5.49 4.56 0.74
N VAL A 14 -4.75 5.01 1.76
CA VAL A 14 -5.22 6.05 2.66
C VAL A 14 -4.62 7.37 2.20
N CYS A 15 -5.47 8.27 1.72
CA CYS A 15 -5.12 9.68 1.50
C CYS A 15 -5.98 10.51 2.42
N SER A 16 -5.40 11.13 3.45
CA SER A 16 -6.13 12.02 4.36
C SER A 16 -5.78 13.47 4.08
N ASN A 17 -6.81 14.33 4.00
CA ASN A 17 -6.64 15.77 4.02
C ASN A 17 -6.50 16.20 5.49
N ILE A 18 -5.27 16.36 5.95
CA ILE A 18 -4.99 16.96 7.25
C ILE A 18 -4.96 18.48 7.03
N GLN A 19 -5.80 19.25 7.75
CA GLN A 19 -5.90 20.69 7.50
C GLN A 19 -4.54 21.38 7.73
N GLY A 20 -3.96 21.89 6.64
CA GLY A 20 -2.71 22.63 6.66
C GLY A 20 -1.43 21.78 6.73
N THR A 21 -1.53 20.44 6.69
CA THR A 21 -0.36 19.53 6.75
C THR A 21 -0.57 18.27 5.90
N THR A 22 0.45 17.42 5.80
CA THR A 22 0.40 16.08 5.20
C THR A 22 0.68 14.99 6.24
N LEU A 23 0.47 13.73 5.89
CA LEU A 23 0.92 12.57 6.71
C LEU A 23 2.44 12.50 6.85
N GLY A 24 3.20 13.24 6.04
CA GLY A 24 4.67 13.33 6.12
C GLY A 24 5.16 14.38 7.12
N ASP A 25 4.30 15.29 7.59
CA ASP A 25 4.73 16.44 8.40
C ASP A 25 4.83 16.12 9.91
N GLY A 26 4.48 14.89 10.33
CA GLY A 26 4.47 14.49 11.72
C GLY A 26 4.44 12.98 11.95
N PHE A 27 4.65 12.57 13.21
CA PHE A 27 4.49 11.18 13.59
C PHE A 27 3.00 10.85 13.78
N HIS A 28 2.57 9.79 13.11
CA HIS A 28 1.23 9.22 13.23
C HIS A 28 1.31 7.77 13.72
N THR A 29 0.30 7.34 14.46
CA THR A 29 0.18 5.93 14.88
C THR A 29 -0.73 5.19 13.93
N PHE A 30 -0.14 4.45 13.00
CA PHE A 30 -0.90 3.50 12.17
C PHE A 30 -1.16 2.24 12.97
N TRP A 31 -2.38 1.73 12.87
CA TRP A 31 -2.79 0.51 13.56
C TRP A 31 -3.59 -0.40 12.63
N LEU A 32 -3.39 -1.70 12.86
CA LEU A 32 -4.06 -2.81 12.18
C LEU A 32 -4.60 -3.71 13.28
N ASP A 33 -5.92 -3.81 13.36
CA ASP A 33 -6.62 -4.84 14.13
C ASP A 33 -7.07 -5.91 13.13
N TRP A 34 -6.61 -7.13 13.32
CA TRP A 34 -6.89 -8.23 12.42
C TRP A 34 -7.27 -9.47 13.22
N THR A 35 -8.49 -9.92 12.98
CA THR A 35 -9.10 -11.09 13.61
C THR A 35 -9.64 -12.04 12.54
N GLU A 36 -10.16 -13.20 12.96
CA GLU A 36 -10.90 -14.10 12.06
C GLU A 36 -12.16 -13.45 11.46
N ASN A 37 -12.71 -12.43 12.11
CA ASN A 37 -13.98 -11.81 11.77
C ASN A 37 -13.84 -10.56 10.90
N ASN A 38 -12.71 -9.85 10.99
CA ASN A 38 -12.47 -8.63 10.24
C ASN A 38 -11.00 -8.23 10.16
N ILE A 39 -10.72 -7.34 9.21
CA ILE A 39 -9.49 -6.57 9.13
C ILE A 39 -9.89 -5.09 9.23
N ILE A 40 -9.46 -4.44 10.30
CA ILE A 40 -9.70 -3.02 10.55
C ILE A 40 -8.36 -2.29 10.53
N LEU A 41 -8.31 -1.22 9.76
CA LEU A 41 -7.15 -0.35 9.68
C LEU A 41 -7.56 1.07 10.04
N GLY A 42 -6.70 1.75 10.78
CA GLY A 42 -6.76 3.18 10.93
C GLY A 42 -5.41 3.82 11.21
N PHE A 43 -5.48 5.12 11.45
CA PHE A 43 -4.35 5.88 11.98
C PHE A 43 -4.86 6.87 13.00
N ASP A 44 -4.03 7.16 13.99
CA ASP A 44 -4.36 7.97 15.16
C ASP A 44 -5.71 7.50 15.75
N ASN A 45 -6.70 8.39 15.81
CA ASN A 45 -8.03 8.12 16.38
C ASN A 45 -9.10 7.81 15.31
N SER A 46 -8.72 7.52 14.07
CA SER A 46 -9.65 7.36 12.95
C SER A 46 -9.52 6.00 12.26
N THR A 47 -10.65 5.29 12.19
CA THR A 47 -10.78 4.10 11.34
C THR A 47 -10.87 4.53 9.88
N VAL A 48 -10.05 3.93 9.03
CA VAL A 48 -10.04 4.19 7.59
C VAL A 48 -10.71 3.06 6.81
N LEU A 49 -10.51 1.82 7.27
CA LEU A 49 -11.04 0.64 6.61
C LEU A 49 -11.56 -0.35 7.65
N ASN A 50 -12.69 -0.96 7.34
CA ASN A 50 -13.23 -2.10 8.08
C ASN A 50 -13.73 -3.13 7.07
N VAL A 51 -13.01 -4.23 6.95
CA VAL A 51 -13.33 -5.33 6.03
C VAL A 51 -13.81 -6.52 6.87
N PRO A 52 -15.11 -6.76 6.98
CA PRO A 52 -15.61 -7.99 7.61
C PRO A 52 -15.27 -9.20 6.75
N THR A 53 -15.02 -10.35 7.38
CA THR A 53 -14.89 -11.63 6.70
C THR A 53 -16.23 -11.96 6.02
N PRO A 54 -16.27 -12.08 4.67
CA PRO A 54 -17.52 -12.26 3.95
C PRO A 54 -18.22 -13.57 4.33
N PRO A 55 -19.56 -13.62 4.33
CA PRO A 55 -20.30 -14.88 4.37
C PRO A 55 -19.90 -15.75 3.17
N GLY A 56 -19.23 -16.88 3.41
CA GLY A 56 -18.66 -17.75 2.36
C GLY A 56 -17.19 -17.48 2.01
N GLY A 57 -16.56 -16.52 2.69
CA GLY A 57 -15.11 -16.30 2.69
C GLY A 57 -14.57 -15.41 1.57
N PHE A 58 -13.34 -14.94 1.72
CA PHE A 58 -12.72 -13.99 0.79
C PHE A 58 -12.54 -14.54 -0.63
N ARG A 59 -12.47 -15.87 -0.76
CA ARG A 59 -12.44 -16.58 -2.06
C ARG A 59 -13.58 -16.12 -2.99
N ASN A 60 -14.80 -16.02 -2.47
CA ASN A 60 -15.97 -15.67 -3.28
C ASN A 60 -15.95 -14.22 -3.76
N ASN A 61 -15.08 -13.40 -3.19
CA ASN A 61 -14.87 -12.01 -3.57
C ASN A 61 -13.70 -11.83 -4.55
N THR A 62 -13.23 -12.92 -5.17
CA THR A 62 -12.16 -12.90 -6.17
C THR A 62 -12.69 -13.27 -7.55
N ASN A 63 -12.21 -12.60 -8.60
CA ASN A 63 -12.51 -12.94 -10.00
C ASN A 63 -11.59 -14.05 -10.53
N LEU A 64 -11.30 -15.05 -9.70
CA LEU A 64 -10.42 -16.16 -10.06
C LEU A 64 -11.20 -17.29 -10.72
N ASN A 65 -10.68 -17.77 -11.85
CA ASN A 65 -11.21 -18.94 -12.54
C ASN A 65 -10.35 -20.17 -12.24
N GLY A 66 -10.98 -21.35 -12.17
CA GLY A 66 -10.28 -22.62 -11.94
C GLY A 66 -10.04 -22.92 -10.46
N SER A 67 -9.29 -24.01 -10.20
CA SER A 67 -8.96 -24.38 -8.82
C SER A 67 -7.88 -23.46 -8.27
N HIS A 68 -8.09 -22.97 -7.04
CA HIS A 68 -7.22 -22.05 -6.35
C HIS A 68 -6.73 -22.63 -5.03
N ILE A 69 -5.55 -22.20 -4.58
CA ILE A 69 -4.96 -22.58 -3.28
C ILE A 69 -5.84 -22.21 -2.07
N TRP A 70 -6.94 -21.48 -2.27
CA TRP A 70 -7.88 -21.06 -1.22
C TRP A 70 -9.21 -21.82 -1.28
N ASP A 71 -9.40 -22.73 -2.25
CA ASP A 71 -10.67 -23.46 -2.43
C ASP A 71 -11.05 -24.30 -1.20
N ASN A 72 -10.05 -24.79 -0.47
CA ASN A 72 -10.23 -25.62 0.72
C ASN A 72 -9.81 -24.90 2.01
N GLY A 73 -9.58 -23.59 1.95
CA GLY A 73 -9.16 -22.79 3.11
C GLY A 73 -10.33 -22.42 4.03
N PRO A 74 -10.05 -22.04 5.29
CA PRO A 74 -11.01 -21.37 6.16
C PRO A 74 -11.66 -20.13 5.50
N LEU A 75 -12.79 -19.66 6.04
CA LEU A 75 -13.50 -18.49 5.49
C LEU A 75 -12.61 -17.23 5.40
N ASN A 76 -11.73 -17.05 6.37
CA ASN A 76 -10.79 -15.93 6.41
C ASN A 76 -9.56 -16.13 5.51
N ALA A 77 -9.38 -17.28 4.84
CA ALA A 77 -8.26 -17.49 3.94
C ALA A 77 -8.27 -16.48 2.78
N PRO A 78 -7.11 -15.92 2.37
CA PRO A 78 -5.75 -16.28 2.81
C PRO A 78 -5.25 -15.55 4.07
N PHE A 79 -6.11 -14.79 4.75
CA PHE A 79 -5.82 -14.05 5.98
C PHE A 79 -6.03 -14.91 7.23
N ASP A 80 -5.59 -16.16 7.16
CA ASP A 80 -5.65 -17.18 8.21
C ASP A 80 -4.25 -17.71 8.60
N GLN A 81 -3.20 -17.16 8.01
CA GLN A 81 -1.80 -17.56 8.23
C GLN A 81 -0.92 -16.39 8.71
N SER A 82 0.34 -16.63 9.04
CA SER A 82 1.27 -15.57 9.43
C SER A 82 1.70 -14.70 8.23
N PHE A 83 1.83 -13.38 8.45
CA PHE A 83 2.28 -12.42 7.44
C PHE A 83 3.50 -11.65 7.94
N TYR A 84 4.24 -11.08 6.99
CA TYR A 84 5.35 -10.17 7.27
C TYR A 84 4.88 -8.72 7.15
N LEU A 85 5.25 -7.88 8.11
CA LEU A 85 5.18 -6.44 7.95
C LEU A 85 6.35 -5.96 7.09
N ILE A 86 6.04 -5.27 5.98
CA ILE A 86 7.03 -4.65 5.11
C ILE A 86 6.84 -3.14 5.17
N LEU A 87 7.90 -2.42 5.50
CA LEU A 87 7.97 -0.97 5.45
C LEU A 87 8.96 -0.57 4.37
N ASN A 88 8.55 0.29 3.44
CA ASN A 88 9.35 0.63 2.27
C ASN A 88 9.12 2.09 1.83
N VAL A 89 10.18 2.76 1.38
CA VAL A 89 10.11 4.02 0.65
C VAL A 89 10.47 3.72 -0.80
N ALA A 90 9.58 4.06 -1.73
CA ALA A 90 9.81 3.89 -3.16
C ALA A 90 9.60 5.23 -3.89
N VAL A 91 10.30 5.38 -5.01
CA VAL A 91 10.27 6.57 -5.86
C VAL A 91 10.06 6.14 -7.31
N GLY A 92 9.36 6.98 -8.08
CA GLY A 92 9.02 6.67 -9.47
C GLY A 92 7.92 5.62 -9.62
N GLY A 93 7.97 4.91 -10.75
CA GLY A 93 7.07 3.79 -11.04
C GLY A 93 5.65 4.22 -11.42
N LYS A 94 4.72 3.26 -11.31
CA LYS A 94 3.34 3.41 -11.82
C LYS A 94 2.31 3.73 -10.74
N TRP A 95 2.74 3.79 -9.49
CA TRP A 95 1.87 3.94 -8.32
C TRP A 95 1.68 5.41 -7.90
N PHE A 96 2.32 6.34 -8.61
CA PHE A 96 2.09 7.77 -8.45
C PHE A 96 1.05 8.23 -9.46
N ALA A 97 -0.14 8.62 -8.99
CA ALA A 97 -1.18 9.09 -9.88
C ALA A 97 -0.83 10.51 -10.39
N PRO A 98 -1.07 10.84 -11.67
CA PRO A 98 -0.83 12.18 -12.20
C PRO A 98 -1.62 13.28 -11.49
N SER A 99 -2.71 12.92 -10.79
CA SER A 99 -3.54 13.82 -9.99
C SER A 99 -2.94 14.17 -8.62
N TYR A 100 -1.87 13.50 -8.18
CA TYR A 100 -1.21 13.84 -6.92
C TYR A 100 -0.43 15.14 -7.03
N ILE A 101 -0.43 15.91 -5.95
CA ILE A 101 0.32 17.16 -5.85
C ILE A 101 1.80 16.80 -5.76
N ASN A 102 2.53 17.07 -6.84
CA ASN A 102 3.98 17.00 -6.85
C ASN A 102 4.51 18.43 -6.70
N TYR A 103 5.35 18.65 -5.69
CA TYR A 103 6.00 19.93 -5.45
C TYR A 103 7.51 19.70 -5.30
N PRO A 104 8.37 20.58 -5.85
CA PRO A 104 8.06 21.76 -6.67
C PRO A 104 7.85 21.45 -8.16
N TYR A 105 8.17 20.23 -8.62
CA TYR A 105 8.11 19.85 -10.03
C TYR A 105 7.06 18.77 -10.27
N LYS A 106 6.49 18.76 -11.48
CA LYS A 106 5.60 17.68 -11.93
C LYS A 106 6.40 16.39 -12.16
N GLN A 107 5.68 15.25 -12.15
CA GLN A 107 6.21 13.96 -12.57
C GLN A 107 6.93 14.06 -13.94
N PRO A 108 8.24 13.73 -14.04
CA PRO A 108 8.99 13.86 -15.30
C PRO A 108 8.88 12.65 -16.25
N TRP A 109 8.16 11.58 -15.88
CA TRP A 109 7.98 10.39 -16.71
C TRP A 109 6.51 10.16 -17.11
N THR A 110 6.29 9.41 -18.18
CA THR A 110 4.96 8.95 -18.60
C THR A 110 4.71 7.53 -18.10
N THR A 111 3.82 7.39 -17.12
CA THR A 111 3.47 6.09 -16.53
C THR A 111 3.06 5.08 -17.60
N GLY A 112 3.81 3.98 -17.73
CA GLY A 112 3.49 2.89 -18.65
C GLY A 112 4.14 2.99 -20.03
N ALA A 113 4.90 4.05 -20.33
CA ALA A 113 5.76 4.09 -21.50
C ALA A 113 6.89 3.03 -21.38
N SER A 114 7.42 2.57 -22.52
CA SER A 114 8.50 1.57 -22.54
C SER A 114 9.83 2.08 -21.96
N ASP A 115 9.98 3.40 -21.89
CA ASP A 115 11.15 4.14 -21.42
C ASP A 115 10.85 4.97 -20.15
N ASP A 116 9.78 4.64 -19.41
CA ASP A 116 9.36 5.39 -18.21
C ASP A 116 10.46 5.51 -17.14
N TYR A 117 11.23 4.44 -16.91
CA TYR A 117 12.40 4.46 -16.03
C TYR A 117 13.52 5.39 -16.52
N PHE A 118 13.74 5.47 -17.84
CA PHE A 118 14.74 6.36 -18.41
C PHE A 118 14.32 7.82 -18.28
N GLN A 119 13.05 8.13 -18.56
CA GLN A 119 12.48 9.47 -18.36
C GLN A 119 12.58 9.92 -16.89
N PHE A 120 12.31 9.01 -15.94
CA PHE A 120 12.50 9.29 -14.51
C PHE A 120 13.95 9.67 -14.19
N TRP A 121 14.92 8.92 -14.73
CA TRP A 121 16.34 9.15 -14.50
C TRP A 121 16.88 10.43 -15.17
N GLU A 122 16.45 10.74 -16.39
CA GLU A 122 16.83 11.97 -17.08
C GLU A 122 16.23 13.21 -16.39
N GLY A 123 15.08 13.07 -15.74
CA GLY A 123 14.49 14.12 -14.90
C GLY A 123 15.17 14.33 -13.55
N ARG A 124 16.26 13.64 -13.22
CA ARG A 124 16.90 13.67 -11.88
C ARG A 124 17.33 15.06 -11.43
N ASP A 125 17.73 15.93 -12.35
CA ASP A 125 18.14 17.28 -12.00
C ASP A 125 16.97 18.12 -11.44
N LEU A 126 15.72 17.69 -11.63
CA LEU A 126 14.54 18.27 -11.01
C LEU A 126 14.32 17.77 -9.58
N TRP A 127 14.35 16.45 -9.35
CA TRP A 127 13.93 15.86 -8.08
C TRP A 127 15.08 15.55 -7.12
N LEU A 128 16.29 15.24 -7.62
CA LEU A 128 17.42 14.88 -6.76
C LEU A 128 17.82 16.04 -5.84
N PRO A 129 17.84 17.31 -6.29
CA PRO A 129 18.14 18.43 -5.41
C PRO A 129 17.07 18.70 -4.35
N THR A 130 15.85 18.14 -4.48
CA THR A 130 14.77 18.34 -3.49
C THR A 130 14.82 17.32 -2.36
N TRP A 131 15.76 16.37 -2.42
CA TRP A 131 15.93 15.32 -1.41
C TRP A 131 17.02 15.74 -0.45
N HIS A 132 16.61 16.19 0.74
CA HIS A 132 17.50 16.66 1.77
C HIS A 132 17.48 15.72 2.97
N ASP A 133 18.63 15.14 3.28
CA ASP A 133 18.90 14.39 4.50
C ASP A 133 17.73 13.50 4.95
N GLU A 134 17.20 13.75 6.15
CA GLU A 134 16.13 12.97 6.75
C GLU A 134 14.73 13.44 6.35
N ASP A 135 14.57 14.51 5.57
CA ASP A 135 13.26 15.05 5.19
C ASP A 135 12.51 14.09 4.25
N ILE A 136 13.25 13.23 3.54
CA ILE A 136 12.72 12.20 2.64
C ILE A 136 12.78 10.79 3.23
N ALA A 137 13.27 10.65 4.47
CA ALA A 137 13.43 9.35 5.11
C ALA A 137 12.14 8.90 5.80
N MET A 138 11.85 7.59 5.75
CA MET A 138 10.84 7.01 6.64
C MET A 138 11.39 6.96 8.06
N LYS A 139 10.81 7.75 8.97
CA LYS A 139 11.17 7.77 10.39
C LYS A 139 10.21 6.89 11.18
N VAL A 140 10.74 5.88 11.86
CA VAL A 140 9.93 4.94 12.66
C VAL A 140 10.30 5.08 14.13
N LYS A 141 9.34 5.55 14.95
CA LYS A 141 9.54 5.69 16.39
C LYS A 141 9.44 4.37 17.14
N SER A 142 8.50 3.51 16.74
CA SER A 142 8.31 2.18 17.35
C SER A 142 7.44 1.30 16.45
N VAL A 143 7.66 -0.01 16.54
CA VAL A 143 6.75 -1.03 16.01
C VAL A 143 6.36 -1.95 17.16
N LYS A 144 5.06 -2.20 17.30
CA LYS A 144 4.53 -3.14 18.29
C LYS A 144 3.59 -4.11 17.57
N MET A 145 3.87 -5.40 17.68
CA MET A 145 3.02 -6.48 17.18
C MET A 145 2.63 -7.34 18.37
N VAL A 146 1.32 -7.55 18.56
CA VAL A 146 0.77 -8.34 19.65
C VAL A 146 -0.29 -9.27 19.11
N GLN A 147 -0.34 -10.48 19.65
CA GLN A 147 -1.42 -11.42 19.45
C GLN A 147 -2.21 -11.49 20.75
N TYR A 148 -3.53 -11.49 20.66
CA TYR A 148 -4.46 -11.54 21.80
C TYR A 148 -5.62 -12.48 21.51
#